data_AF-A0A9N9HGG7-F1
#
_entry.id   AF-A0A9N9HGG7-F1
#
_cell.length_a   1.000
_cell.length_b   1.000
_cell.length_c   1.000
_cell.angle_alpha   90.00
_cell.angle_beta   90.00
_cell.angle_gamma   90.00
#
_symmetry.space_group_name_H-M   'P 1'
#
loop_
_entity.id
_entity.type
_entity.pdbx_description
1 polymer ?
#
loop_
_entity_poly.entity_id
_entity_poly.type
_entity_poly.pdbx_seq_one_letter_code
_entity_poly.pdbx_strand_id
1 'polypeptide(L)'
;MLEERIVLNIGGIKYETLRSTLTAQPETLLGTIFQDQNEYIKNSVNGNEYFFNRNGKAFYYIMEFYRTGKLLWPIETKPLKVTYQQLKEELDYFQINNSKVFFSMASESVKSTIDRFISHLEQLIINNYINFVNKFSLSVRSDTQSDSCLGIFKDCAFDILSNIGEQIERRIVESFSELKLKWVHQNWGSSIKIVITFSSPVEKLLKSGSNQAHIQVPINISEEKIILNVGGKKYETCQSTLIAQPETLLGVMFQDRNTSMRYPFNGNEYFFDRNSEAFDYIMKFYQTGKHTWPTKLGQVTREQLTEEFDYFQIPFNKSTVSCAWALDIVRQKFNDLILAFEELVIRCCNCLRNNITLRIGRHDSVILGYANSDLKKFCFSKFTDYSTLDNMGKHVGDHLVKVFCDLGLIWRLSRIENCLQVNISFNNVYKILNE
;
A
#
# COMPACT_ATOMS: atom_id res chain seq x y z
N MET A 1 -31.65 9.87 28.54
CA MET A 1 -31.21 10.34 29.88
C MET A 1 -29.82 10.91 29.72
N LEU A 2 -29.49 12.02 30.38
CA LEU A 2 -28.14 12.59 30.37
C LEU A 2 -27.18 11.57 31.00
N GLU A 3 -26.06 11.33 30.34
CA GLU A 3 -25.06 10.35 30.76
C GLU A 3 -24.33 10.86 32.01
N GLU A 4 -24.28 10.05 33.08
CA GLU A 4 -23.65 10.42 34.35
C GLU A 4 -22.12 10.53 34.18
N ARG A 5 -21.59 11.74 34.39
CA ARG A 5 -20.15 11.99 34.43
C ARG A 5 -19.57 11.67 35.80
N ILE A 6 -18.46 10.96 35.80
CA ILE A 6 -17.74 10.49 36.99
C ILE A 6 -16.31 11.03 36.94
N VAL A 7 -15.84 11.53 38.08
CA VAL A 7 -14.43 11.90 38.28
C VAL A 7 -13.78 10.88 39.22
N LEU A 8 -12.80 10.14 38.72
CA LEU A 8 -11.99 9.22 39.50
C LEU A 8 -10.69 9.93 39.89
N ASN A 9 -10.50 10.18 41.19
CA ASN A 9 -9.29 10.79 41.71
C ASN A 9 -8.35 9.70 42.23
N ILE A 10 -7.33 9.38 41.46
CA ILE A 10 -6.42 8.25 41.71
C ILE A 10 -5.07 8.77 42.18
N GLY A 11 -4.86 8.74 43.49
CA GLY A 11 -3.62 9.23 44.13
C GLY A 11 -3.34 10.71 43.82
N GLY A 12 -4.39 11.52 43.59
CA GLY A 12 -4.29 12.93 43.25
C GLY A 12 -4.41 13.25 41.75
N ILE A 13 -4.40 12.24 40.86
CA ILE A 13 -4.63 12.43 39.42
C ILE A 13 -6.10 12.20 39.11
N LYS A 14 -6.77 13.21 38.52
CA LYS A 14 -8.19 13.13 38.17
C LYS A 14 -8.40 12.60 36.76
N TYR A 15 -9.24 11.57 36.65
CA TYR A 15 -9.69 10.96 35.40
C TYR A 15 -11.20 11.17 35.27
N GLU A 16 -11.63 11.94 34.27
CA GLU A 16 -13.04 12.12 33.97
C GLU A 16 -13.51 11.07 32.96
N THR A 17 -14.65 10.46 33.23
CA THR A 17 -15.26 9.46 32.36
C THR A 17 -16.78 9.42 32.53
N LEU A 18 -17.42 8.50 31.82
CA LEU A 18 -18.85 8.27 31.84
C LEU A 18 -19.11 7.00 32.65
N ARG A 19 -20.25 6.95 33.33
CA ARG A 19 -20.70 5.74 34.02
C ARG A 19 -20.75 4.52 33.09
N SER A 20 -21.27 4.71 31.88
CA SER A 20 -21.36 3.68 30.85
C SER A 20 -20.01 3.02 30.53
N THR A 21 -18.94 3.81 30.45
CA THR A 21 -17.56 3.33 30.23
C THR A 21 -17.11 2.36 31.31
N LEU A 22 -17.42 2.64 32.57
CA LEU A 22 -17.04 1.78 33.69
C LEU A 22 -17.92 0.53 33.74
N THR A 23 -19.24 0.69 33.58
CA THR A 23 -20.21 -0.41 33.63
C THR A 23 -20.14 -1.35 32.42
N ALA A 24 -19.45 -0.97 31.35
CA ALA A 24 -19.19 -1.83 30.19
C ALA A 24 -18.31 -3.05 30.54
N GLN A 25 -17.57 -3.00 31.65
CA GLN A 25 -16.78 -4.11 32.19
C GLN A 25 -17.34 -4.49 33.58
N PRO A 26 -18.55 -5.08 33.67
CA PRO A 26 -19.26 -5.28 34.92
C PRO A 26 -18.54 -6.19 35.93
N GLU A 27 -17.59 -7.00 35.48
CA GLU A 27 -16.81 -7.94 36.29
C GLU A 27 -15.68 -7.30 37.11
N THR A 28 -15.38 -6.03 36.85
CA THR A 28 -14.27 -5.32 37.50
C THR A 28 -14.74 -4.53 38.72
N LEU A 29 -13.80 -4.02 39.52
CA LEU A 29 -14.13 -3.22 40.71
C LEU A 29 -14.97 -1.99 40.36
N LEU A 30 -14.53 -1.19 39.38
CA LEU A 30 -15.27 0.03 39.02
C LEU A 30 -16.57 -0.30 38.29
N GLY A 31 -16.58 -1.33 37.44
CA GLY A 31 -17.81 -1.78 36.79
C GLY A 31 -18.86 -2.21 37.81
N THR A 32 -18.43 -2.87 38.89
CA THR A 32 -19.31 -3.24 40.01
C THR A 32 -19.79 -2.00 40.77
N ILE A 33 -18.89 -1.14 41.26
CA ILE A 33 -19.24 0.04 42.07
C ILE A 33 -20.27 0.94 41.36
N PHE A 34 -20.16 1.10 40.04
CA PHE A 34 -20.98 2.04 39.28
C PHE A 34 -22.22 1.43 38.63
N GLN A 35 -22.59 0.17 38.93
CA GLN A 35 -23.90 -0.36 38.54
C GLN A 35 -25.05 0.30 39.32
N ASP A 36 -26.24 0.38 38.72
CA ASP A 36 -27.43 1.01 39.35
C ASP A 36 -27.79 0.36 40.70
N GLN A 37 -27.60 -0.95 40.80
CA GLN A 37 -27.89 -1.72 42.01
C GLN A 37 -26.93 -1.44 43.18
N ASN A 38 -25.81 -0.75 42.94
CA ASN A 38 -24.73 -0.56 43.91
C ASN A 38 -24.59 0.91 44.39
N GLU A 39 -25.65 1.72 44.28
CA GLU A 39 -25.60 3.13 44.72
C GLU A 39 -25.16 3.31 46.18
N TYR A 40 -25.49 2.38 47.07
CA TYR A 40 -25.09 2.42 48.48
C TYR A 40 -23.58 2.29 48.71
N ILE A 41 -22.81 1.86 47.70
CA ILE A 41 -21.34 1.70 47.74
C ILE A 41 -20.64 3.00 47.31
N LYS A 42 -21.37 3.93 46.67
CA LYS A 42 -20.84 5.18 46.13
C LYS A 42 -20.54 6.20 47.24
N ASN A 43 -19.29 6.27 47.69
CA ASN A 43 -18.81 7.33 48.58
C ASN A 43 -18.19 8.49 47.78
N SER A 44 -19.03 9.41 47.31
CA SER A 44 -18.57 10.59 46.58
C SER A 44 -18.10 11.70 47.54
N VAL A 45 -17.03 12.41 47.19
CA VAL A 45 -16.51 13.57 47.96
C VAL A 45 -17.24 14.86 47.58
N ASN A 46 -17.67 15.01 46.32
CA ASN A 46 -18.32 16.21 45.77
C ASN A 46 -19.53 15.87 44.86
N GLY A 47 -20.25 14.78 45.13
CA GLY A 47 -21.41 14.34 44.34
C GLY A 47 -21.06 13.52 43.09
N ASN A 48 -19.89 13.74 42.47
CA ASN A 48 -19.44 12.96 41.31
C ASN A 48 -17.94 12.57 41.33
N GLU A 49 -17.20 12.96 42.37
CA GLU A 49 -15.77 12.65 42.53
C GLU A 49 -15.55 11.51 43.53
N TYR A 50 -14.78 10.50 43.12
CA TYR A 50 -14.49 9.28 43.89
C TYR A 50 -12.98 9.10 44.04
N PHE A 51 -12.50 9.07 45.28
CA PHE A 51 -11.08 9.02 45.59
C PHE A 51 -10.57 7.59 45.83
N PHE A 52 -9.44 7.26 45.21
CA PHE A 52 -8.72 6.01 45.39
C PHE A 52 -7.24 6.32 45.66
N ASN A 53 -6.70 5.87 46.79
CA ASN A 53 -5.28 6.05 47.13
C ASN A 53 -4.39 5.04 46.39
N ARG A 54 -4.28 5.19 45.07
CA ARG A 54 -3.60 4.27 44.15
C ARG A 54 -2.68 5.01 43.17
N ASN A 55 -1.93 4.28 42.35
CA ASN A 55 -1.00 4.87 41.40
C ASN A 55 -1.73 5.47 40.18
N GLY A 56 -1.96 6.78 40.19
CA GLY A 56 -2.63 7.47 39.09
C GLY A 56 -1.94 7.29 37.73
N LYS A 57 -0.60 7.23 37.67
CA LYS A 57 0.10 7.04 36.38
C LYS A 57 -0.16 5.66 35.77
N ALA A 58 -0.18 4.62 36.60
CA ALA A 58 -0.53 3.27 36.16
C ALA A 58 -2.02 3.17 35.80
N PHE A 59 -2.87 3.89 36.54
CA PHE A 59 -4.30 3.97 36.26
C PHE A 59 -4.66 4.49 34.89
N TYR A 60 -3.81 5.30 34.25
CA TYR A 60 -4.00 5.66 32.85
C TYR A 60 -4.28 4.44 31.96
N TYR A 61 -3.50 3.36 32.10
CA TYR A 61 -3.68 2.13 31.32
C TYR A 61 -4.93 1.34 31.73
N ILE A 62 -5.30 1.39 33.00
CA ILE A 62 -6.56 0.83 33.51
C ILE A 62 -7.75 1.54 32.88
N MET A 63 -7.71 2.88 32.82
CA MET A 63 -8.76 3.69 32.21
C MET A 63 -8.88 3.43 30.70
N GLU A 64 -7.77 3.28 29.99
CA GLU A 64 -7.78 2.88 28.57
C GLU A 64 -8.39 1.48 28.35
N PHE A 65 -8.20 0.54 29.29
CA PHE A 65 -8.88 -0.74 29.25
C PHE A 65 -10.41 -0.60 29.34
N TYR A 66 -10.94 0.24 30.24
CA TYR A 66 -12.39 0.47 30.29
C TYR A 66 -12.93 1.13 29.01
N ARG A 67 -12.13 1.97 28.35
CA ARG A 67 -12.51 2.65 27.11
C ARG A 67 -12.52 1.73 25.89
N THR A 68 -11.55 0.82 25.81
CA THR A 68 -11.26 0.06 24.57
C THR A 68 -11.45 -1.45 24.69
N GLY A 69 -11.57 -1.97 25.91
CA GLY A 69 -11.50 -3.40 26.23
C GLY A 69 -10.10 -4.00 26.12
N LYS A 70 -9.06 -3.18 25.87
CA LYS A 70 -7.68 -3.63 25.62
C LYS A 70 -6.68 -2.95 26.54
N LEU A 71 -5.65 -3.68 26.94
CA LEU A 71 -4.57 -3.13 27.77
C LEU A 71 -3.48 -2.52 26.87
N LEU A 72 -3.42 -1.19 26.81
CA LEU A 72 -2.52 -0.45 25.89
C LEU A 72 -1.21 0.00 26.57
N TRP A 73 -0.44 -0.95 27.11
CA TRP A 73 0.84 -0.65 27.75
C TRP A 73 2.01 -0.78 26.75
N PRO A 74 2.81 0.28 26.53
CA PRO A 74 3.86 0.27 25.51
C PRO A 74 5.03 -0.62 25.95
N ILE A 75 5.44 -1.56 25.11
CA ILE A 75 6.55 -2.49 25.39
C ILE A 75 7.87 -1.98 24.79
N GLU A 76 7.80 -1.18 23.71
CA GLU A 76 8.96 -0.82 22.88
C GLU A 76 9.55 0.56 23.19
N THR A 77 8.83 1.45 23.87
CA THR A 77 9.30 2.82 24.15
C THR A 77 9.99 2.90 25.51
N LYS A 78 11.32 3.01 25.52
CA LYS A 78 12.10 3.31 26.73
C LYS A 78 12.40 4.81 26.80
N PRO A 79 12.33 5.43 28.01
CA PRO A 79 12.00 4.82 29.29
C PRO A 79 10.49 4.65 29.50
N LEU A 80 10.10 3.52 30.10
CA LEU A 80 8.72 3.26 30.49
C LEU A 80 8.31 4.20 31.62
N LYS A 81 7.14 4.84 31.47
CA LYS A 81 6.57 5.71 32.53
C LYS A 81 6.04 4.92 33.74
N VAL A 82 5.67 3.66 33.53
CA VAL A 82 5.09 2.74 34.52
C VAL A 82 5.71 1.37 34.30
N THR A 83 6.19 0.74 35.37
CA THR A 83 6.80 -0.60 35.30
C THR A 83 5.73 -1.69 35.20
N TYR A 84 6.12 -2.87 34.73
CA TYR A 84 5.24 -4.05 34.70
C TYR A 84 4.65 -4.36 36.09
N GLN A 85 5.48 -4.30 37.14
CA GLN A 85 5.05 -4.57 38.52
C GLN A 85 3.99 -3.56 38.99
N GLN A 86 4.20 -2.26 38.74
CA GLN A 86 3.25 -1.22 39.10
C GLN A 86 1.91 -1.39 38.35
N LEU A 87 1.96 -1.76 37.07
CA LEU A 87 0.74 -2.00 36.29
C LEU A 87 -0.03 -3.23 36.80
N LYS A 88 0.69 -4.33 37.09
CA LYS A 88 0.09 -5.56 37.62
C LYS A 88 -0.62 -5.32 38.95
N GLU A 89 0.00 -4.58 39.86
CA GLU A 89 -0.60 -4.22 41.16
C GLU A 89 -1.91 -3.42 41.02
N GLU A 90 -2.01 -2.55 40.02
CA GLU A 90 -3.26 -1.83 39.76
C GLU A 90 -4.32 -2.71 39.10
N LEU A 91 -3.95 -3.57 38.14
CA LEU A 91 -4.90 -4.52 37.55
C LEU A 91 -5.51 -5.44 38.63
N ASP A 92 -4.69 -5.93 39.56
CA ASP A 92 -5.12 -6.74 40.70
C ASP A 92 -6.10 -5.95 41.59
N TYR A 93 -5.77 -4.71 41.93
CA TYR A 93 -6.62 -3.85 42.77
C TYR A 93 -7.98 -3.56 42.11
N PHE A 94 -7.99 -3.23 40.81
CA PHE A 94 -9.22 -2.95 40.06
C PHE A 94 -9.94 -4.21 39.59
N GLN A 95 -9.49 -5.40 40.00
CA GLN A 95 -10.09 -6.70 39.70
C GLN A 95 -10.20 -6.96 38.18
N ILE A 96 -9.24 -6.47 37.41
CA ILE A 96 -9.14 -6.78 35.99
C ILE A 96 -8.38 -8.09 35.85
N ASN A 97 -8.91 -9.01 35.05
CA ASN A 97 -8.31 -10.32 34.85
C ASN A 97 -6.96 -10.20 34.09
N ASN A 98 -5.86 -10.23 34.85
CA ASN A 98 -4.48 -10.16 34.35
C ASN A 98 -4.19 -11.16 33.23
N SER A 99 -4.57 -12.43 33.40
CA SER A 99 -4.22 -13.46 32.43
C SER A 99 -4.90 -13.21 31.09
N LYS A 100 -6.17 -12.77 31.11
CA LYS A 100 -6.92 -12.40 29.90
C LYS A 100 -6.29 -11.19 29.19
N VAL A 101 -6.00 -10.11 29.90
CA VAL A 101 -5.50 -8.87 29.28
C VAL A 101 -4.06 -9.00 28.78
N PHE A 102 -3.16 -9.64 29.53
CA PHE A 102 -1.79 -9.86 29.09
C PHE A 102 -1.71 -10.87 27.92
N PHE A 103 -2.56 -11.90 27.93
CA PHE A 103 -2.67 -12.81 26.78
C PHE A 103 -3.12 -12.05 25.52
N SER A 104 -4.16 -11.23 25.63
CA SER A 104 -4.65 -10.41 24.51
C SER A 104 -3.55 -9.49 23.96
N MET A 105 -2.81 -8.80 24.84
CA MET A 105 -1.69 -7.95 24.43
C MET A 105 -0.60 -8.72 23.68
N ALA A 106 -0.18 -9.87 24.22
CA ALA A 106 0.84 -10.70 23.60
C ALA A 106 0.38 -11.18 22.22
N SER A 107 -0.87 -11.64 22.12
CA SER A 107 -1.47 -12.07 20.86
C SER A 107 -1.51 -10.93 19.82
N GLU A 108 -1.87 -9.71 20.22
CA GLU A 108 -1.92 -8.55 19.32
C GLU A 108 -0.52 -8.12 18.85
N SER A 109 0.47 -8.15 19.75
CA SER A 109 1.87 -7.84 19.43
C SER A 109 2.46 -8.84 18.43
N VAL A 110 2.20 -10.14 18.64
CA VAL A 110 2.63 -11.20 17.71
C VAL A 110 1.95 -11.01 16.35
N LYS A 111 0.63 -10.80 16.32
CA LYS A 111 -0.12 -10.56 15.08
C LYS A 111 0.43 -9.38 14.30
N SER A 112 0.65 -8.25 14.97
CA SER A 112 1.20 -7.03 14.37
C SER A 112 2.59 -7.27 13.75
N THR A 113 3.46 -8.00 14.47
CA THR A 113 4.80 -8.33 13.97
C THR A 113 4.74 -9.20 12.72
N ILE A 114 3.86 -10.21 12.71
CA ILE A 114 3.64 -11.10 11.57
C ILE A 114 3.08 -10.32 10.37
N ASP A 115 2.08 -9.47 10.57
CA ASP A 115 1.48 -8.67 9.50
C ASP A 115 2.48 -7.67 8.91
N ARG A 116 3.36 -7.08 9.76
CA ARG A 116 4.48 -6.22 9.31
C ARG A 116 5.49 -7.03 8.49
N PHE A 117 5.85 -8.23 8.93
CA PHE A 117 6.78 -9.12 8.21
C PHE A 117 6.25 -9.52 6.83
N ILE A 118 4.98 -9.92 6.77
CA ILE A 118 4.31 -10.27 5.52
C ILE A 118 4.29 -9.06 4.58
N SER A 119 3.82 -7.91 5.06
CA SER A 119 3.76 -6.68 4.25
C SER A 119 5.13 -6.31 3.65
N HIS A 120 6.20 -6.53 4.41
CA HIS A 120 7.57 -6.31 3.93
C HIS A 120 7.98 -7.29 2.82
N LEU A 121 7.63 -8.58 2.96
CA LEU A 121 7.84 -9.57 1.89
C LEU A 121 7.05 -9.23 0.62
N GLU A 122 5.79 -8.78 0.76
CA GLU A 122 4.97 -8.33 -0.37
C GLU A 122 5.66 -7.17 -1.12
N GLN A 123 6.20 -6.19 -0.39
CA GLN A 123 6.94 -5.08 -0.96
C GLN A 123 8.21 -5.53 -1.70
N LEU A 124 8.95 -6.49 -1.15
CA LEU A 124 10.13 -7.06 -1.80
C LEU A 124 9.76 -7.76 -3.12
N ILE A 125 8.69 -8.55 -3.15
CA ILE A 125 8.22 -9.23 -4.38
C ILE A 125 7.87 -8.19 -5.45
N ILE A 126 7.07 -7.19 -5.07
CA ILE A 126 6.64 -6.13 -5.97
C ILE A 126 7.81 -5.30 -6.50
N ASN A 127 8.76 -4.92 -5.64
CA ASN A 127 9.94 -4.18 -6.05
C ASN A 127 10.82 -5.00 -7.02
N ASN A 128 11.01 -6.29 -6.77
CA ASN A 128 11.73 -7.17 -7.68
C ASN A 128 11.00 -7.31 -9.02
N TYR A 129 9.68 -7.45 -9.01
CA TYR A 129 8.85 -7.53 -10.22
C TYR A 129 8.96 -6.27 -11.09
N ILE A 130 8.89 -5.07 -10.50
CA ILE A 130 9.03 -3.78 -11.22
C ILE A 130 10.41 -3.62 -11.85
N ASN A 131 11.42 -4.26 -11.28
CA ASN A 131 12.81 -4.21 -11.76
C ASN A 131 13.19 -5.44 -12.59
N PHE A 132 12.20 -6.21 -13.07
CA PHE A 132 12.39 -7.40 -13.90
C PHE A 132 13.23 -8.52 -13.24
N VAL A 133 13.39 -8.50 -11.92
CA VAL A 133 14.08 -9.55 -11.16
C VAL A 133 13.05 -10.58 -10.74
N ASN A 134 12.89 -11.65 -11.52
CA ASN A 134 11.87 -12.67 -11.30
C ASN A 134 12.31 -13.83 -10.39
N LYS A 135 13.53 -13.75 -9.86
CA LYS A 135 14.11 -14.72 -8.91
C LYS A 135 14.99 -13.98 -7.92
N PHE A 136 14.70 -14.14 -6.63
CA PHE A 136 15.58 -13.66 -5.56
C PHE A 136 15.61 -14.65 -4.40
N SER A 137 16.60 -14.50 -3.52
CA SER A 137 16.71 -15.32 -2.32
C SER A 137 16.87 -14.46 -1.09
N LEU A 138 16.26 -14.90 0.01
CA LEU A 138 16.40 -14.32 1.34
C LEU A 138 17.12 -15.32 2.22
N SER A 139 18.15 -14.90 2.94
CA SER A 139 18.85 -15.76 3.89
C SER A 139 18.81 -15.18 5.31
N VAL A 140 18.47 -15.99 6.29
CA VAL A 140 18.48 -15.61 7.70
C VAL A 140 19.24 -16.64 8.51
N ARG A 141 19.97 -16.18 9.52
CA ARG A 141 20.66 -17.04 10.49
C ARG A 141 20.13 -16.80 11.89
N SER A 142 20.26 -17.81 12.74
CA SER A 142 19.83 -17.75 14.13
C SER A 142 20.68 -16.79 14.99
N ASP A 143 21.89 -16.44 14.54
CA ASP A 143 22.84 -15.56 15.23
C ASP A 143 22.66 -14.07 14.88
N THR A 144 21.43 -13.65 14.55
CA THR A 144 21.01 -12.28 14.17
C THR A 144 21.60 -11.72 12.87
N GLN A 145 22.39 -12.49 12.14
CA GLN A 145 22.81 -12.11 10.78
C GLN A 145 21.69 -12.45 9.79
N SER A 146 20.82 -11.48 9.53
CA SER A 146 19.86 -11.54 8.44
C SER A 146 20.39 -10.87 7.19
N ASP A 147 19.85 -11.26 6.03
CA ASP A 147 19.96 -10.50 4.79
C ASP A 147 19.69 -9.00 5.04
N SER A 148 20.37 -8.12 4.32
CA SER A 148 20.16 -6.67 4.44
C SER A 148 18.71 -6.31 4.14
N CYS A 149 18.07 -7.07 3.24
CA CYS A 149 16.67 -6.93 2.90
C CYS A 149 15.72 -7.22 4.08
N LEU A 150 16.12 -7.95 5.12
CA LEU A 150 15.30 -8.27 6.30
C LEU A 150 15.80 -7.56 7.58
N GLY A 151 16.67 -6.56 7.46
CA GLY A 151 17.33 -5.93 8.62
C GLY A 151 16.39 -5.37 9.70
N ILE A 152 15.17 -4.94 9.34
CA ILE A 152 14.17 -4.45 10.30
C ILE A 152 13.55 -5.57 11.17
N PHE A 153 13.85 -6.83 10.84
CA PHE A 153 13.43 -8.05 11.56
C PHE A 153 14.62 -8.90 11.96
N LYS A 154 15.85 -8.35 12.01
CA LYS A 154 17.08 -9.11 12.31
C LYS A 154 16.98 -9.97 13.59
N ASP A 155 16.17 -9.54 14.56
CA ASP A 155 16.03 -10.17 15.87
C ASP A 155 14.89 -11.20 15.93
N CYS A 156 14.07 -11.34 14.88
CA CYS A 156 12.92 -12.26 14.89
C CYS A 156 12.64 -12.97 13.56
N ALA A 157 13.31 -12.60 12.46
CA ALA A 157 13.05 -13.18 11.14
C ALA A 157 13.32 -14.69 11.10
N PHE A 158 14.38 -15.16 11.77
CA PHE A 158 14.68 -16.58 11.87
C PHE A 158 13.57 -17.34 12.60
N ASP A 159 13.09 -16.83 13.73
CA ASP A 159 12.04 -17.47 14.52
C ASP A 159 10.69 -17.45 13.80
N ILE A 160 10.35 -16.34 13.14
CA ILE A 160 9.16 -16.23 12.31
C ILE A 160 9.17 -17.30 11.22
N LEU A 161 10.26 -17.39 10.45
CA LEU A 161 10.36 -18.35 9.35
C LEU A 161 10.45 -19.80 9.82
N SER A 162 11.12 -20.05 10.95
CA SER A 162 11.22 -21.41 11.53
C SER A 162 9.88 -21.92 12.05
N ASN A 163 9.10 -21.05 12.71
CA ASN A 163 7.88 -21.46 13.40
C ASN A 163 6.64 -21.38 12.51
N ILE A 164 6.55 -20.37 11.64
CA ILE A 164 5.35 -20.11 10.82
C ILE A 164 5.63 -19.91 9.32
N GLY A 165 6.79 -20.39 8.84
CA GLY A 165 7.20 -20.24 7.45
C GLY A 165 6.21 -20.82 6.44
N GLU A 166 5.59 -21.96 6.75
CA GLU A 166 4.61 -22.62 5.87
C GLU A 166 3.32 -21.80 5.73
N GLN A 167 2.83 -21.21 6.83
CA GLN A 167 1.64 -20.35 6.80
C GLN A 167 1.92 -19.05 6.03
N ILE A 168 3.12 -18.49 6.18
CA ILE A 168 3.57 -17.32 5.42
C ILE A 168 3.65 -17.67 3.93
N GLU A 169 4.25 -18.82 3.58
CA GLU A 169 4.32 -19.31 2.22
C GLU A 169 2.93 -19.38 1.59
N ARG A 170 1.98 -20.06 2.25
CA ARG A 170 0.60 -20.19 1.76
C ARG A 170 -0.04 -18.83 1.50
N ARG A 171 0.03 -17.92 2.48
CA ARG A 171 -0.55 -16.58 2.36
C ARG A 171 0.07 -15.79 1.21
N ILE A 172 1.40 -15.81 1.07
CA ILE A 172 2.12 -15.11 -0.01
C ILE A 172 1.80 -15.73 -1.39
N VAL A 173 1.78 -17.05 -1.51
CA VAL A 173 1.46 -17.73 -2.78
C VAL A 173 0.02 -17.46 -3.21
N GLU A 174 -0.93 -17.46 -2.27
CA GLU A 174 -2.33 -17.11 -2.52
C GLU A 174 -2.47 -15.64 -2.96
N SER A 175 -1.84 -14.71 -2.22
CA SER A 175 -1.78 -13.28 -2.53
C SER A 175 -1.25 -12.97 -3.93
N PHE A 176 -0.20 -13.68 -4.37
CA PHE A 176 0.44 -13.47 -5.67
C PHE A 176 0.13 -14.58 -6.69
N SER A 177 -1.04 -15.19 -6.59
CA SER A 177 -1.46 -16.33 -7.44
C SER A 177 -1.34 -16.04 -8.94
N GLU A 178 -1.66 -14.82 -9.38
CA GLU A 178 -1.52 -14.43 -10.78
C GLU A 178 -0.07 -14.45 -11.30
N LEU A 179 0.92 -14.33 -10.42
CA LEU A 179 2.34 -14.36 -10.79
C LEU A 179 2.89 -15.78 -10.87
N LYS A 180 2.09 -16.81 -10.54
CA LYS A 180 2.54 -18.21 -10.42
C LYS A 180 3.78 -18.32 -9.54
N LEU A 181 3.72 -17.64 -8.39
CA LEU A 181 4.84 -17.57 -7.45
C LEU A 181 5.17 -18.98 -6.95
N LYS A 182 6.47 -19.31 -6.93
CA LYS A 182 7.00 -20.51 -6.28
C LYS A 182 7.92 -20.10 -5.15
N TRP A 183 7.68 -20.71 -4.00
CA TRP A 183 8.45 -20.56 -2.78
C TRP A 183 9.25 -21.83 -2.55
N VAL A 184 10.57 -21.71 -2.37
CA VAL A 184 11.44 -22.84 -2.02
C VAL A 184 12.07 -22.54 -0.68
N HIS A 185 11.67 -23.31 0.33
CA HIS A 185 12.17 -23.20 1.69
C HIS A 185 13.30 -24.22 1.92
N GLN A 186 14.46 -23.74 2.37
CA GLN A 186 15.62 -24.55 2.72
C GLN A 186 16.03 -24.21 4.16
N ASN A 187 16.01 -25.20 5.05
CA ASN A 187 16.37 -25.03 6.46
C ASN A 187 17.55 -25.97 6.80
N TRP A 188 18.61 -25.40 7.36
CA TRP A 188 19.81 -26.10 7.82
C TRP A 188 19.99 -26.03 9.35
N GLY A 189 18.91 -25.81 10.10
CA GLY A 189 18.90 -25.75 11.55
C GLY A 189 19.31 -24.38 12.10
N SER A 190 20.49 -23.87 11.76
CA SER A 190 20.97 -22.54 12.18
C SER A 190 20.80 -21.46 11.10
N SER A 191 20.34 -21.85 9.91
CA SER A 191 20.10 -20.93 8.81
C SER A 191 18.92 -21.38 7.96
N ILE A 192 18.17 -20.40 7.47
CA ILE A 192 17.06 -20.59 6.54
C ILE A 192 17.35 -19.78 5.30
N LYS A 193 17.12 -20.38 4.13
CA LYS A 193 17.10 -19.69 2.84
C LYS A 193 15.76 -19.92 2.17
N ILE A 194 15.18 -18.83 1.72
CA ILE A 194 13.97 -18.84 0.90
C ILE A 194 14.37 -18.39 -0.49
N VAL A 195 14.01 -19.16 -1.51
CA VAL A 195 14.14 -18.74 -2.90
C VAL A 195 12.74 -18.51 -3.45
N ILE A 196 12.46 -17.28 -3.87
CA ILE A 196 11.19 -16.89 -4.47
C ILE A 196 11.41 -16.73 -5.98
N THR A 197 10.56 -17.38 -6.76
CA THR A 197 10.52 -17.23 -8.22
C THR A 197 9.11 -16.93 -8.69
N PHE A 198 8.96 -16.13 -9.73
CA PHE A 198 7.65 -15.79 -10.29
C PHE A 198 7.73 -15.50 -11.79
N SER A 199 6.57 -15.36 -12.42
CA SER A 199 6.44 -15.09 -13.86
C SER A 199 7.00 -13.72 -14.21
N SER A 200 7.66 -13.60 -15.36
CA SER A 200 8.22 -12.34 -15.84
C SER A 200 7.12 -11.33 -16.16
N PRO A 201 7.28 -10.04 -15.81
CA PRO A 201 6.36 -8.98 -16.22
C PRO A 201 6.26 -8.83 -17.75
N VAL A 202 7.33 -9.16 -18.49
CA VAL A 202 7.38 -9.08 -19.95
C VAL A 202 6.29 -9.94 -20.59
N GLU A 203 6.18 -11.20 -20.16
CA GLU A 203 5.20 -12.15 -20.71
C GLU A 203 3.75 -11.67 -20.46
N LYS A 204 3.49 -11.09 -19.29
CA LYS A 204 2.17 -10.54 -18.96
C LYS A 204 1.85 -9.30 -19.81
N LEU A 205 2.81 -8.39 -19.98
CA LEU A 205 2.61 -7.20 -20.82
C LEU A 205 2.27 -7.57 -22.26
N LEU A 206 3.02 -8.50 -22.85
CA LEU A 206 2.80 -8.93 -24.24
C LEU A 206 1.44 -9.62 -24.43
N LYS A 207 0.97 -10.41 -23.44
CA LYS A 207 -0.36 -11.04 -23.47
C LYS A 207 -1.50 -10.03 -23.30
N SER A 208 -1.28 -8.96 -22.54
CA SER A 208 -2.30 -7.92 -22.28
C SER A 208 -2.61 -7.03 -23.49
N GLY A 209 -1.84 -7.12 -24.58
CA GLY A 209 -1.97 -6.28 -25.78
C GLY A 209 -3.19 -6.53 -26.68
N SER A 210 -4.22 -7.27 -26.24
CA SER A 210 -5.32 -7.68 -27.12
C SER A 210 -6.73 -7.59 -26.55
N ASN A 211 -6.99 -6.91 -25.43
CA ASN A 211 -8.36 -6.55 -25.03
C ASN A 211 -8.38 -5.39 -24.02
N GLN A 212 -8.42 -4.15 -24.52
CA GLN A 212 -9.05 -3.06 -23.78
C GLN A 212 -10.42 -2.81 -24.40
N ALA A 213 -11.38 -3.70 -24.10
CA ALA A 213 -12.77 -3.32 -24.22
C ALA A 213 -13.01 -2.24 -23.15
N HIS A 214 -13.03 -0.98 -23.57
CA HIS A 214 -13.64 0.08 -22.80
C HIS A 214 -15.12 -0.26 -22.69
N ILE A 215 -15.54 -0.80 -21.55
CA ILE A 215 -16.95 -0.73 -21.17
C ILE A 215 -17.18 0.73 -20.81
N GLN A 216 -17.51 1.53 -21.82
CA GLN A 216 -18.16 2.80 -21.57
C GLN A 216 -19.55 2.45 -21.03
N VAL A 217 -19.77 2.71 -19.74
CA VAL A 217 -21.13 2.75 -19.22
C VAL A 217 -21.85 3.84 -20.01
N PRO A 218 -22.95 3.53 -20.71
CA PRO A 218 -23.69 4.56 -21.44
C PRO A 218 -24.16 5.60 -20.43
N ILE A 219 -23.66 6.83 -20.55
CA ILE A 219 -24.11 7.94 -19.73
C ILE A 219 -25.53 8.26 -20.19
N ASN A 220 -26.53 7.91 -19.38
CA ASN A 220 -27.89 8.28 -19.65
C ASN A 220 -28.09 9.75 -19.27
N ILE A 221 -28.04 10.64 -20.26
CA ILE A 221 -27.98 12.12 -20.10
C ILE A 221 -29.30 12.68 -19.50
N SER A 222 -30.35 11.87 -19.38
CA SER A 222 -31.63 12.26 -18.76
C SER A 222 -31.73 11.96 -17.26
N GLU A 223 -30.70 11.37 -16.66
CA GLU A 223 -30.70 11.01 -15.24
C GLU A 223 -30.36 12.22 -14.36
N GLU A 224 -31.08 12.39 -13.24
CA GLU A 224 -30.84 13.48 -12.31
C GLU A 224 -29.43 13.38 -11.72
N LYS A 225 -28.69 14.49 -11.74
CA LYS A 225 -27.32 14.52 -11.25
C LYS A 225 -27.27 14.45 -9.73
N ILE A 226 -26.42 13.59 -9.23
CA ILE A 226 -26.05 13.49 -7.82
C ILE A 226 -24.75 14.26 -7.61
N ILE A 227 -24.70 15.06 -6.55
CA ILE A 227 -23.50 15.76 -6.13
C ILE A 227 -22.94 15.04 -4.89
N LEU A 228 -21.72 14.50 -4.97
CA LEU A 228 -21.00 13.97 -3.82
C LEU A 228 -19.99 15.04 -3.37
N ASN A 229 -20.24 15.67 -2.23
CA ASN A 229 -19.31 16.62 -1.63
C ASN A 229 -18.38 15.88 -0.67
N VAL A 230 -17.14 15.65 -1.10
CA VAL A 230 -16.15 14.90 -0.34
C VAL A 230 -15.07 15.85 0.16
N GLY A 231 -14.99 16.05 1.47
CA GLY A 231 -14.01 16.95 2.10
C GLY A 231 -14.05 18.38 1.55
N GLY A 232 -15.22 18.84 1.08
CA GLY A 232 -15.42 20.16 0.46
C GLY A 232 -15.30 20.20 -1.07
N LYS A 233 -14.79 19.14 -1.72
CA LYS A 233 -14.72 19.03 -3.19
C LYS A 233 -15.97 18.35 -3.71
N LYS A 234 -16.67 18.99 -4.66
CA LYS A 234 -17.91 18.48 -5.23
C LYS A 234 -17.65 17.64 -6.48
N TYR A 235 -18.19 16.42 -6.48
CA TYR A 235 -18.16 15.48 -7.59
C TYR A 235 -19.57 15.31 -8.14
N GLU A 236 -19.76 15.60 -9.43
CA GLU A 236 -21.04 15.34 -10.11
C GLU A 236 -21.02 13.95 -10.75
N THR A 237 -22.05 13.16 -10.51
CA THR A 237 -22.24 11.85 -11.13
C THR A 237 -23.72 11.50 -11.28
N CYS A 238 -24.01 10.30 -11.78
CA CYS A 238 -25.36 9.78 -12.00
C CYS A 238 -25.60 8.55 -11.11
N GLN A 239 -26.86 8.29 -10.78
CA GLN A 239 -27.23 7.15 -9.92
C GLN A 239 -26.81 5.81 -10.57
N SER A 240 -26.99 5.66 -11.88
CA SER A 240 -26.51 4.51 -12.65
C SER A 240 -25.02 4.21 -12.50
N THR A 241 -24.15 5.24 -12.48
CA THR A 241 -22.70 5.08 -12.29
C THR A 241 -22.37 4.47 -10.94
N LEU A 242 -23.10 4.86 -9.88
CA LEU A 242 -22.87 4.35 -8.53
C LEU A 242 -23.41 2.93 -8.36
N ILE A 243 -24.63 2.66 -8.85
CA ILE A 243 -25.27 1.33 -8.78
C ILE A 243 -24.54 0.28 -9.61
N ALA A 244 -23.76 0.68 -10.63
CA ALA A 244 -22.97 -0.22 -11.46
C ALA A 244 -22.00 -1.11 -10.65
N GLN A 245 -21.63 -0.69 -9.43
CA GLN A 245 -20.86 -1.49 -8.47
C GLN A 245 -21.73 -1.74 -7.22
N PRO A 246 -22.75 -2.62 -7.28
CA PRO A 246 -23.80 -2.73 -6.27
C PRO A 246 -23.34 -3.26 -4.91
N GLU A 247 -22.13 -3.79 -4.82
CA GLU A 247 -21.51 -4.35 -3.62
C GLU A 247 -20.77 -3.33 -2.74
N THR A 248 -20.63 -2.09 -3.23
CA THR A 248 -19.89 -1.02 -2.54
C THR A 248 -20.82 -0.11 -1.74
N LEU A 249 -20.27 0.74 -0.86
CA LEU A 249 -21.06 1.66 -0.03
C LEU A 249 -21.99 2.55 -0.87
N LEU A 250 -21.45 3.22 -1.90
CA LEU A 250 -22.27 4.13 -2.73
C LEU A 250 -23.21 3.34 -3.63
N GLY A 251 -22.79 2.18 -4.14
CA GLY A 251 -23.67 1.33 -4.94
C GLY A 251 -24.86 0.82 -4.14
N VAL A 252 -24.66 0.42 -2.88
CA VAL A 252 -25.73 0.06 -1.96
C VAL A 252 -26.59 1.28 -1.61
N MET A 253 -25.98 2.40 -1.19
CA MET A 253 -26.69 3.61 -0.76
C MET A 253 -27.63 4.17 -1.84
N PHE A 254 -27.21 4.12 -3.10
CA PHE A 254 -27.96 4.68 -4.22
C PHE A 254 -28.85 3.68 -4.95
N GLN A 255 -29.00 2.44 -4.47
CA GLN A 255 -30.07 1.55 -4.96
C GLN A 255 -31.46 2.07 -4.56
N ASP A 256 -32.47 1.85 -5.41
CA ASP A 256 -33.84 2.36 -5.18
C ASP A 256 -34.47 1.79 -3.90
N ARG A 257 -34.12 0.56 -3.53
CA ARG A 257 -34.55 -0.08 -2.28
C ARG A 257 -33.98 0.55 -1.01
N ASN A 258 -32.93 1.38 -1.12
CA ASN A 258 -32.16 1.93 0.00
C ASN A 258 -32.30 3.46 0.11
N THR A 259 -33.39 4.03 -0.38
CA THR A 259 -33.67 5.47 -0.29
C THR A 259 -33.64 6.02 1.13
N SER A 260 -33.92 5.19 2.14
CA SER A 260 -33.81 5.55 3.57
C SER A 260 -32.38 5.86 4.02
N MET A 261 -31.35 5.43 3.29
CA MET A 261 -29.94 5.75 3.57
C MET A 261 -29.53 7.11 2.99
N ARG A 262 -30.37 7.73 2.16
CA ARG A 262 -30.04 8.96 1.45
C ARG A 262 -30.40 10.16 2.33
N TYR A 263 -29.37 10.91 2.73
CA TYR A 263 -29.52 12.15 3.50
C TYR A 263 -28.90 13.33 2.73
N PRO A 264 -29.56 13.81 1.66
CA PRO A 264 -29.02 14.91 0.88
C PRO A 264 -29.13 16.24 1.63
N PHE A 265 -28.05 17.01 1.60
CA PHE A 265 -28.04 18.44 1.82
C PHE A 265 -28.56 19.15 0.56
N ASN A 266 -29.46 20.12 0.70
CA ASN A 266 -29.98 20.93 -0.41
C ASN A 266 -30.52 20.12 -1.62
N GLY A 267 -31.18 18.98 -1.37
CA GLY A 267 -31.90 18.21 -2.38
C GLY A 267 -31.10 17.07 -3.00
N ASN A 268 -29.96 17.34 -3.62
CA ASN A 268 -29.18 16.33 -4.36
C ASN A 268 -27.68 16.26 -4.00
N GLU A 269 -27.24 16.96 -2.95
CA GLU A 269 -25.84 16.98 -2.50
C GLU A 269 -25.62 16.07 -1.27
N TYR A 270 -24.65 15.18 -1.32
CA TYR A 270 -24.35 14.21 -0.26
C TYR A 270 -22.95 14.46 0.27
N PHE A 271 -22.83 14.77 1.56
CA PHE A 271 -21.56 15.14 2.16
C PHE A 271 -20.84 13.94 2.79
N PHE A 272 -19.54 13.82 2.51
CA PHE A 272 -18.63 12.84 3.08
C PHE A 272 -17.38 13.55 3.61
N ASP A 273 -17.13 13.45 4.91
CA ASP A 273 -15.95 14.04 5.56
C ASP A 273 -14.70 13.15 5.34
N ARG A 274 -14.29 13.02 4.08
CA ARG A 274 -13.25 12.10 3.61
C ARG A 274 -12.20 12.81 2.75
N ASN A 275 -11.09 12.13 2.44
CA ASN A 275 -10.02 12.68 1.62
C ASN A 275 -10.47 12.85 0.15
N SER A 276 -10.62 14.10 -0.27
CA SER A 276 -11.09 14.43 -1.61
C SER A 276 -10.12 14.04 -2.72
N GLU A 277 -8.80 14.11 -2.50
CA GLU A 277 -7.79 13.72 -3.49
C GLU A 277 -7.77 12.21 -3.69
N ALA A 278 -7.91 11.43 -2.62
CA ALA A 278 -8.06 9.98 -2.70
C ALA A 278 -9.38 9.59 -3.39
N PHE A 279 -10.44 10.37 -3.17
CA PHE A 279 -11.73 10.13 -3.77
C PHE A 279 -11.73 10.24 -5.31
N ASP A 280 -10.78 10.94 -5.93
CA ASP A 280 -10.62 10.94 -7.39
C ASP A 280 -10.43 9.51 -7.95
N TYR A 281 -9.76 8.64 -7.20
CA TYR A 281 -9.52 7.24 -7.56
C TYR A 281 -10.74 6.36 -7.30
N ILE A 282 -11.46 6.63 -6.19
CA ILE A 282 -12.74 6.00 -5.87
C ILE A 282 -13.75 6.27 -7.00
N MET A 283 -13.88 7.52 -7.42
CA MET A 283 -14.82 7.90 -8.49
C MET A 283 -14.45 7.25 -9.83
N LYS A 284 -13.16 7.17 -10.17
CA LYS A 284 -12.69 6.43 -11.37
C LYS A 284 -13.05 4.96 -11.32
N PHE A 285 -13.03 4.32 -10.15
CA PHE A 285 -13.46 2.94 -10.00
C PHE A 285 -14.94 2.78 -10.38
N TYR A 286 -15.85 3.62 -9.88
CA TYR A 286 -17.26 3.56 -10.29
C TYR A 286 -17.47 3.82 -11.78
N GLN A 287 -16.67 4.70 -12.39
CA GLN A 287 -16.77 5.01 -13.82
C GLN A 287 -16.26 3.90 -14.74
N THR A 288 -15.26 3.13 -14.30
CA THR A 288 -14.52 2.20 -15.18
C THR A 288 -14.59 0.74 -14.76
N GLY A 289 -15.03 0.47 -13.53
CA GLY A 289 -14.91 -0.83 -12.86
C GLY A 289 -13.47 -1.25 -12.55
N LYS A 290 -12.49 -0.33 -12.66
CA LYS A 290 -11.05 -0.64 -12.50
C LYS A 290 -10.41 0.17 -11.38
N HIS A 291 -9.58 -0.49 -10.58
CA HIS A 291 -8.75 0.19 -9.60
C HIS A 291 -7.65 0.98 -10.31
N THR A 292 -7.50 2.25 -9.95
CA THR A 292 -6.42 3.12 -10.42
C THR A 292 -5.60 3.58 -9.22
N TRP A 293 -4.29 3.78 -9.41
CA TRP A 293 -3.38 4.19 -8.33
C TRP A 293 -2.60 5.45 -8.68
N PRO A 294 -2.19 6.23 -7.68
CA PRO A 294 -1.25 7.32 -7.86
C PRO A 294 0.10 6.78 -8.36
N THR A 295 0.50 7.20 -9.56
CA THR A 295 1.80 6.86 -10.18
C THR A 295 2.87 7.93 -9.94
N LYS A 296 2.48 9.13 -9.47
CA LYS A 296 3.41 10.22 -9.10
C LYS A 296 3.54 10.30 -7.58
N LEU A 297 4.78 10.47 -7.09
CA LEU A 297 5.02 10.84 -5.69
C LEU A 297 4.33 12.18 -5.41
N GLY A 298 3.36 12.21 -4.50
CA GLY A 298 3.03 13.43 -3.77
C GLY A 298 1.56 13.85 -3.63
N GLN A 299 0.60 13.23 -4.34
CA GLN A 299 -0.80 13.69 -4.20
C GLN A 299 -1.62 12.81 -3.23
N VAL A 300 -1.53 11.48 -3.34
CA VAL A 300 -2.22 10.56 -2.42
C VAL A 300 -1.31 9.37 -2.16
N THR A 301 -1.12 8.98 -0.90
CA THR A 301 -0.34 7.77 -0.57
C THR A 301 -1.18 6.51 -0.74
N ARG A 302 -0.52 5.34 -0.80
CA ARG A 302 -1.26 4.06 -0.87
C ARG A 302 -2.11 3.83 0.36
N GLU A 303 -1.59 4.19 1.51
CA GLU A 303 -2.23 4.02 2.80
C GLU A 303 -3.52 4.86 2.82
N GLN A 304 -3.44 6.13 2.40
CA GLN A 304 -4.59 7.01 2.28
C GLN A 304 -5.66 6.46 1.31
N LEU A 305 -5.26 5.96 0.14
CA LEU A 305 -6.22 5.40 -0.81
C LEU A 305 -6.81 4.06 -0.34
N THR A 306 -6.02 3.24 0.36
CA THR A 306 -6.51 1.97 0.93
C THR A 306 -7.56 2.24 2.01
N GLU A 307 -7.33 3.22 2.90
CA GLU A 307 -8.31 3.64 3.90
C GLU A 307 -9.63 4.10 3.25
N GLU A 308 -9.57 4.78 2.10
CA GLU A 308 -10.79 5.14 1.37
C GLU A 308 -11.48 3.94 0.71
N PHE A 309 -10.73 2.98 0.13
CA PHE A 309 -11.34 1.75 -0.39
C PHE A 309 -12.08 0.98 0.72
N ASP A 310 -11.50 0.91 1.91
CA ASP A 310 -12.13 0.28 3.08
C ASP A 310 -13.41 1.04 3.49
N TYR A 311 -13.34 2.37 3.61
CA TYR A 311 -14.50 3.19 3.97
C TYR A 311 -15.65 3.05 2.97
N PHE A 312 -15.36 3.14 1.67
CA PHE A 312 -16.37 3.01 0.61
C PHE A 312 -16.72 1.54 0.30
N GLN A 313 -16.20 0.59 1.06
CA GLN A 313 -16.46 -0.85 0.92
C GLN A 313 -16.23 -1.36 -0.50
N ILE A 314 -15.22 -0.83 -1.19
CA ILE A 314 -14.85 -1.29 -2.52
C ILE A 314 -14.08 -2.60 -2.36
N PRO A 315 -14.54 -3.72 -2.97
CA PRO A 315 -13.85 -4.99 -2.85
C PRO A 315 -12.39 -4.86 -3.29
N PHE A 316 -11.50 -5.15 -2.36
CA PHE A 316 -10.08 -4.88 -2.54
C PHE A 316 -9.27 -6.11 -2.16
N ASN A 317 -8.73 -6.81 -3.15
CA ASN A 317 -7.62 -7.73 -2.90
C ASN A 317 -6.31 -6.95 -3.04
N LYS A 318 -5.76 -6.55 -1.90
CA LYS A 318 -4.50 -5.79 -1.80
C LYS A 318 -3.40 -6.34 -2.70
N SER A 319 -3.30 -7.66 -2.81
CA SER A 319 -2.23 -8.33 -3.54
C SER A 319 -2.48 -8.39 -5.06
N THR A 320 -3.71 -8.67 -5.50
CA THR A 320 -4.11 -8.60 -6.93
C THR A 320 -3.95 -7.19 -7.48
N VAL A 321 -4.40 -6.22 -6.71
CA VAL A 321 -4.33 -4.82 -7.10
C VAL A 321 -2.88 -4.31 -7.10
N SER A 322 -2.04 -4.79 -6.18
CA SER A 322 -0.59 -4.52 -6.18
C SER A 322 0.10 -5.10 -7.42
N CYS A 323 -0.29 -6.30 -7.89
CA CYS A 323 0.25 -6.90 -9.11
C CYS A 323 -0.13 -6.12 -10.37
N ALA A 324 -1.40 -5.70 -10.49
CA ALA A 324 -1.87 -4.87 -11.59
C ALA A 324 -1.14 -3.51 -11.62
N TRP A 325 -1.02 -2.86 -10.47
CA TRP A 325 -0.24 -1.63 -10.33
C TRP A 325 1.23 -1.81 -10.74
N ALA A 326 1.88 -2.87 -10.26
CA ALA A 326 3.26 -3.14 -10.60
C ALA A 326 3.44 -3.36 -12.10
N LEU A 327 2.49 -4.06 -12.75
CA LEU A 327 2.45 -4.23 -14.19
C LEU A 327 2.28 -2.90 -14.93
N ASP A 328 1.44 -1.99 -14.43
CA ASP A 328 1.25 -0.65 -15.01
C ASP A 328 2.52 0.21 -14.91
N ILE A 329 3.27 0.12 -13.80
CA ILE A 329 4.59 0.77 -13.71
C ILE A 329 5.56 0.22 -14.73
N VAL A 330 5.63 -1.11 -14.88
CA VAL A 330 6.49 -1.71 -15.90
C VAL A 330 6.08 -1.24 -17.30
N ARG A 331 4.77 -1.13 -17.57
CA ARG A 331 4.25 -0.58 -18.83
C ARG A 331 4.69 0.87 -19.03
N GLN A 332 4.60 1.69 -17.98
CA GLN A 332 5.01 3.09 -18.04
C GLN A 332 6.52 3.21 -18.33
N LYS A 333 7.37 2.50 -17.58
CA LYS A 333 8.82 2.45 -17.83
C LYS A 333 9.16 2.07 -19.27
N PHE A 334 8.44 1.08 -19.81
CA PHE A 334 8.61 0.65 -21.19
C PHE A 334 8.20 1.74 -22.20
N ASN A 335 7.06 2.39 -22.00
CA ASN A 335 6.61 3.48 -22.86
C ASN A 335 7.55 4.70 -22.79
N ASP A 336 8.02 5.06 -21.61
CA ASP A 336 8.99 6.15 -21.42
C ASP A 336 10.31 5.85 -22.15
N LEU A 337 10.75 4.58 -22.15
CA LEU A 337 11.92 4.13 -22.90
C LEU A 337 11.70 4.23 -24.41
N ILE A 338 10.52 3.85 -24.92
CA ILE A 338 10.16 4.01 -26.34
C ILE A 338 10.24 5.49 -26.73
N LEU A 339 9.56 6.37 -25.99
CA LEU A 339 9.54 7.81 -26.27
C LEU A 339 10.95 8.41 -26.25
N ALA A 340 11.81 7.98 -25.31
CA ALA A 340 13.20 8.42 -25.25
C ALA A 340 13.99 8.04 -26.51
N PHE A 341 13.79 6.83 -27.06
CA PHE A 341 14.45 6.43 -28.31
C PHE A 341 13.84 7.08 -29.56
N GLU A 342 12.53 7.31 -29.61
CA GLU A 342 11.90 8.08 -30.70
C GLU A 342 12.48 9.50 -30.75
N GLU A 343 12.58 10.17 -29.60
CA GLU A 343 13.17 11.50 -29.50
C GLU A 343 14.68 11.47 -29.85
N LEU A 344 15.41 10.41 -29.46
CA LEU A 344 16.81 10.23 -29.87
C LEU A 344 16.96 10.17 -31.40
N VAL A 345 16.10 9.39 -32.06
CA VAL A 345 16.11 9.25 -33.53
C VAL A 345 15.86 10.61 -34.20
N ILE A 346 14.84 11.35 -33.76
CA ILE A 346 14.51 12.68 -34.28
C ILE A 346 15.69 13.64 -34.11
N ARG A 347 16.29 13.70 -32.92
CA ARG A 347 17.44 14.57 -32.63
C ARG A 347 18.66 14.22 -33.51
N CYS A 348 18.85 12.94 -33.82
CA CYS A 348 19.94 12.52 -34.71
C CYS A 348 19.68 12.86 -36.17
N CYS A 349 18.43 12.80 -36.63
CA CYS A 349 18.05 13.30 -37.95
C CYS A 349 18.32 14.81 -38.06
N ASN A 350 17.98 15.61 -37.04
CA ASN A 350 18.27 17.04 -36.99
C ASN A 350 19.76 17.37 -37.03
N CYS A 351 20.61 16.45 -36.58
CA CYS A 351 22.07 16.57 -36.62
C CYS A 351 22.70 15.88 -37.85
N LEU A 352 21.89 15.39 -38.80
CA LEU A 352 22.32 14.65 -40.01
C LEU A 352 23.23 13.45 -39.68
N ARG A 353 22.91 12.73 -38.61
CA ARG A 353 23.71 11.59 -38.13
C ARG A 353 23.10 10.25 -38.54
N ASN A 354 23.85 9.51 -39.35
CA ASN A 354 23.40 8.21 -39.87
C ASN A 354 23.67 7.03 -38.93
N ASN A 355 24.52 7.18 -37.93
CA ASN A 355 24.91 6.10 -37.01
C ASN A 355 25.03 6.62 -35.57
N ILE A 356 24.47 5.87 -34.63
CA ILE A 356 24.54 6.14 -33.20
C ILE A 356 24.90 4.85 -32.50
N THR A 357 25.91 4.94 -31.63
CA THR A 357 26.24 3.88 -30.68
C THR A 357 26.07 4.44 -29.29
N LEU A 358 25.12 3.85 -28.55
CA LEU A 358 24.81 4.14 -27.17
C LEU A 358 25.21 2.93 -26.32
N ARG A 359 25.99 3.14 -25.26
CA ARG A 359 26.27 2.13 -24.25
C ARG A 359 25.67 2.55 -22.92
N ILE A 360 24.96 1.65 -22.26
CA ILE A 360 24.36 1.87 -20.94
C ILE A 360 24.87 0.79 -19.99
N GLY A 361 25.53 1.20 -18.91
CA GLY A 361 26.01 0.30 -17.86
C GLY A 361 24.97 0.06 -16.76
N ARG A 362 25.22 -0.95 -15.93
CA ARG A 362 24.37 -1.33 -14.78
C ARG A 362 24.27 -0.29 -13.64
N HIS A 363 25.12 0.73 -13.66
CA HIS A 363 25.10 1.88 -12.72
C HIS A 363 24.70 3.16 -13.44
N ASP A 364 23.83 3.04 -14.45
CA ASP A 364 23.30 4.14 -15.25
C ASP A 364 24.39 5.01 -15.91
N SER A 365 25.56 4.41 -16.13
CA SER A 365 26.63 5.03 -16.88
C SER A 365 26.29 5.00 -18.37
N VAL A 366 26.08 6.17 -18.96
CA VAL A 366 25.80 6.30 -20.38
C VAL A 366 27.07 6.72 -21.12
N ILE A 367 27.46 5.96 -22.14
CA ILE A 367 28.56 6.31 -23.02
C ILE A 367 28.00 6.41 -24.43
N LEU A 368 28.00 7.61 -24.98
CA LEU A 368 27.81 7.80 -26.42
C LEU A 368 29.16 7.73 -27.13
N GLY A 369 29.16 7.20 -28.36
CA GLY A 369 30.24 7.44 -29.31
C GLY A 369 30.42 8.94 -29.65
N TYR A 370 31.13 9.25 -30.73
CA TYR A 370 31.26 10.64 -31.20
C TYR A 370 29.89 11.30 -31.29
N ALA A 371 29.60 12.32 -30.48
CA ALA A 371 28.31 13.03 -30.40
C ALA A 371 28.52 14.47 -29.92
N ASN A 372 27.65 15.40 -30.32
CA ASN A 372 27.68 16.79 -29.84
C ASN A 372 27.26 16.86 -28.36
N SER A 373 27.52 17.99 -27.71
CA SER A 373 27.22 18.22 -26.29
C SER A 373 25.75 17.98 -25.95
N ASP A 374 24.85 18.34 -26.85
CA ASP A 374 23.41 18.34 -26.59
C ASP A 374 22.83 16.93 -26.65
N LEU A 375 23.23 16.11 -27.63
CA LEU A 375 22.87 14.69 -27.69
C LEU A 375 23.42 13.92 -26.48
N LYS A 376 24.65 14.24 -26.04
CA LYS A 376 25.20 13.63 -24.83
C LYS A 376 24.35 13.96 -23.61
N LYS A 377 24.07 15.25 -23.37
CA LYS A 377 23.22 15.70 -22.25
C LYS A 377 21.84 15.04 -22.27
N PHE A 378 21.21 14.96 -23.45
CA PHE A 378 19.94 14.28 -23.63
C PHE A 378 20.00 12.80 -23.24
N CYS A 379 21.00 12.07 -23.74
CA CYS A 379 21.08 10.64 -23.46
C CYS A 379 21.40 10.35 -21.98
N PHE A 380 22.23 11.18 -21.34
CA PHE A 380 22.49 11.07 -19.90
C PHE A 380 21.23 11.29 -19.06
N SER A 381 20.29 12.14 -19.49
CA SER A 381 19.08 12.41 -18.72
C SER A 381 17.95 11.41 -18.96
N LYS A 382 17.93 10.74 -20.11
CA LYS A 382 16.83 9.84 -20.51
C LYS A 382 17.11 8.36 -20.31
N PHE A 383 18.37 7.93 -20.41
CA PHE A 383 18.72 6.52 -20.47
C PHE A 383 19.37 6.03 -19.17
N THR A 384 18.60 6.08 -18.08
CA THR A 384 19.03 5.67 -16.72
C THR A 384 18.32 4.41 -16.23
N ASP A 385 17.64 3.66 -17.11
CA ASP A 385 16.98 2.41 -16.73
C ASP A 385 17.55 1.24 -17.53
N TYR A 386 18.71 0.77 -17.08
CA TYR A 386 19.36 -0.41 -17.64
C TYR A 386 18.42 -1.63 -17.64
N SER A 387 17.69 -1.84 -16.55
CA SER A 387 16.86 -3.05 -16.34
C SER A 387 15.73 -3.16 -17.36
N THR A 388 15.06 -2.04 -17.66
CA THR A 388 14.01 -1.99 -18.66
C THR A 388 14.58 -2.22 -20.05
N LEU A 389 15.71 -1.60 -20.41
CA LEU A 389 16.33 -1.83 -21.72
C LEU A 389 16.80 -3.28 -21.89
N ASP A 390 17.39 -3.87 -20.85
CA ASP A 390 17.89 -5.25 -20.88
C ASP A 390 16.78 -6.26 -21.19
N ASN A 391 15.59 -6.05 -20.61
CA ASN A 391 14.47 -6.96 -20.73
C ASN A 391 13.54 -6.64 -21.90
N MET A 392 13.41 -5.37 -22.28
CA MET A 392 12.43 -4.91 -23.28
C MET A 392 13.07 -4.37 -24.56
N GLY A 393 14.40 -4.24 -24.63
CA GLY A 393 15.09 -3.53 -25.71
C GLY A 393 14.90 -4.14 -27.10
N LYS A 394 14.61 -5.44 -27.19
CA LYS A 394 14.19 -6.05 -28.47
C LYS A 394 12.85 -5.47 -28.95
N HIS A 395 11.86 -5.40 -28.06
CA HIS A 395 10.53 -4.86 -28.38
C HIS A 395 10.55 -3.36 -28.67
N VAL A 396 11.42 -2.61 -27.98
CA VAL A 396 11.70 -1.20 -28.33
C VAL A 396 12.23 -1.12 -29.77
N GLY A 397 13.22 -1.95 -30.11
CA GLY A 397 13.79 -2.00 -31.46
C GLY A 397 12.75 -2.33 -32.53
N ASP A 398 11.94 -3.36 -32.32
CA ASP A 398 10.88 -3.77 -33.24
C ASP A 398 9.87 -2.63 -33.48
N HIS A 399 9.51 -1.88 -32.43
CA HIS A 399 8.65 -0.69 -32.54
C HIS A 399 9.31 0.42 -33.35
N LEU A 400 10.56 0.77 -33.06
CA LEU A 400 11.27 1.85 -33.77
C LEU A 400 11.48 1.54 -35.26
N VAL A 401 11.82 0.29 -35.60
CA VAL A 401 11.96 -0.15 -36.99
C VAL A 401 10.64 -0.01 -37.74
N LYS A 402 9.51 -0.25 -37.07
CA LYS A 402 8.18 -0.07 -37.65
C LYS A 402 7.81 1.41 -37.82
N VAL A 403 8.08 2.25 -36.82
CA VAL A 403 7.74 3.69 -36.85
C VAL A 403 8.60 4.46 -37.84
N PHE A 404 9.89 4.14 -37.94
CA PHE A 404 10.85 4.82 -38.81
C PHE A 404 11.26 3.97 -40.02
N CYS A 405 10.32 3.18 -40.56
CA CYS A 405 10.59 2.27 -41.67
C CYS A 405 11.08 3.01 -42.93
N ASP A 406 10.55 4.20 -43.20
CA ASP A 406 10.91 5.03 -44.35
C ASP A 406 12.37 5.54 -44.29
N LEU A 407 12.92 5.68 -43.07
CA LEU A 407 14.33 6.02 -42.86
C LEU A 407 15.27 4.82 -43.06
N GLY A 408 14.70 3.61 -43.23
CA GLY A 408 15.45 2.37 -43.23
C GLY A 408 16.19 2.16 -41.92
N LEU A 409 15.53 2.44 -40.78
CA LEU A 409 16.13 2.31 -39.45
C LEU A 409 16.53 0.85 -39.19
N ILE A 410 17.77 0.66 -38.75
CA ILE A 410 18.29 -0.63 -38.30
C ILE A 410 18.62 -0.50 -36.82
N TRP A 411 18.04 -1.39 -36.02
CA TRP A 411 18.29 -1.51 -34.59
C TRP A 411 19.14 -2.74 -34.29
N ARG A 412 20.21 -2.59 -33.50
CA ARG A 412 20.99 -3.71 -32.98
C ARG A 412 21.28 -3.52 -31.49
N LEU A 413 20.78 -4.44 -30.67
CA LEU A 413 21.08 -4.51 -29.24
C LEU A 413 22.04 -5.68 -28.98
N SER A 414 23.16 -5.42 -28.31
CA SER A 414 24.10 -6.43 -27.86
C SER A 414 24.51 -6.19 -26.41
N ARG A 415 24.78 -7.27 -25.68
CA ARG A 415 25.34 -7.20 -24.32
C ARG A 415 26.86 -7.34 -24.42
N ILE A 416 27.59 -6.37 -23.88
CA ILE A 416 29.06 -6.32 -23.90
C ILE A 416 29.53 -6.06 -22.47
N GLU A 417 30.19 -7.05 -21.86
CA GLU A 417 30.61 -7.02 -20.45
C GLU A 417 29.45 -6.61 -19.51
N ASN A 418 29.59 -5.49 -18.81
CA ASN A 418 28.61 -4.92 -17.87
C ASN A 418 27.69 -3.86 -18.50
N CYS A 419 27.68 -3.74 -19.83
CA CYS A 419 26.94 -2.72 -20.56
C CYS A 419 26.04 -3.33 -21.65
N LEU A 420 24.96 -2.63 -21.96
CA LEU A 420 24.16 -2.83 -23.16
C LEU A 420 24.62 -1.85 -24.22
N GLN A 421 24.97 -2.35 -25.40
CA GLN A 421 25.27 -1.52 -26.56
C GLN A 421 24.08 -1.55 -27.52
N VAL A 422 23.52 -0.36 -27.75
CA VAL A 422 22.51 -0.10 -28.77
C VAL A 422 23.20 0.58 -29.94
N ASN A 423 23.06 0.00 -31.13
CA ASN A 423 23.45 0.64 -32.38
C ASN A 423 22.19 0.94 -33.19
N ILE A 424 22.02 2.21 -33.55
CA ILE A 424 20.95 2.70 -34.42
C ILE A 424 21.62 3.24 -35.68
N SER A 425 21.24 2.73 -36.84
CA SER A 425 21.72 3.23 -38.12
C SER A 425 20.59 3.49 -39.10
N PHE A 426 20.80 4.43 -40.02
CA PHE A 426 19.85 4.83 -41.06
C PHE A 426 20.44 4.57 -42.44
N ASN A 427 19.63 4.11 -43.38
CA ASN A 427 20.12 3.82 -44.74
C ASN A 427 20.49 5.10 -45.51
N ASN A 428 19.70 6.18 -45.39
CA ASN A 428 20.12 7.52 -45.82
C ASN A 428 19.14 8.61 -45.34
N VAL A 429 19.48 9.40 -44.31
CA VAL A 429 18.63 10.53 -43.87
C VAL A 429 18.46 11.59 -44.99
N TYR A 430 19.41 11.65 -45.94
CA TYR A 430 19.38 12.58 -47.07
C TYR A 430 18.36 12.25 -48.17
N LYS A 431 17.72 11.07 -48.15
CA LYS A 431 16.69 10.73 -49.15
C LYS A 431 15.47 11.64 -49.08
N ILE A 432 15.16 12.18 -47.89
CA ILE A 432 14.04 13.11 -47.65
C ILE A 432 14.25 14.46 -48.37
N LEU A 433 15.49 14.82 -48.73
CA LEU A 433 15.78 16.06 -49.45
C LEU A 433 15.48 15.97 -50.97
N ASN A 434 15.14 14.77 -51.47
CA ASN A 434 14.86 14.52 -52.89
C ASN A 434 13.37 14.28 -53.19
N GLU A 435 12.48 14.45 -52.20
CA GLU A 435 11.02 14.54 -52.32
C GLU A 435 10.57 15.96 -51.98
#